data_AF-X0U2L4-F1
#
_entry.id   AF-X0U2L4-F1
#
_cell.length_a   1.000
_cell.length_b   1.000
_cell.length_c   1.000
_cell.angle_alpha   90.00
_cell.angle_beta   90.00
_cell.angle_gamma   90.00
#
_symmetry.space_group_name_H-M   'P 1'
#
loop_
_entity.id
_entity.type
_entity.pdbx_description
1 polymer ?
#
loop_
_entity_poly.entity_id
_entity_poly.type
_entity_poly.pdbx_seq_one_letter_code
_entity_poly.pdbx_strand_id
1 'polypeptide(L)'
;IQNTLGDCGSDCCELLGGPGVIAHNYVIIDDTSGYGLTSDLGSDITISDNVIDVVAGGSLGQAAIRTWTGTGRHIIANNIVTRTGVIVARGLEINGNNYIVTGNIFYNCDAFTIAGGSGIIADNIFYDGTITFNPTYDPATPIIFRDNTLRGTATVVLTAGIVEMYEACSDLFTNVLATSANYIVNAQNLVNGAVALTGTQPTYPRGLDCTITEVGGNVTGYTMTVVGINASGETITDVFTFGGDGLTFSSDNAFDHVTSVTLADVVDAGNATFVVGIDARLGLKNVIYETSDVWKIIKNGTKQTVAGAQVDVDYDIYDMSVITLAATDDFEIWYRSNLNIIN
;
A
#
# COMPACT_ATOMS: atom_id res chain seq x y z
N ILE A 1 25.64 10.58 -28.62
CA ILE A 1 25.07 9.21 -28.67
C ILE A 1 26.24 8.25 -28.86
N GLN A 2 26.28 7.12 -28.15
CA GLN A 2 27.32 6.09 -28.29
C GLN A 2 28.75 6.60 -28.06
N ASN A 3 28.92 7.53 -27.12
CA ASN A 3 30.23 8.06 -26.74
C ASN A 3 30.72 7.44 -25.42
N THR A 4 32.05 7.43 -25.24
CA THR A 4 32.66 7.33 -23.92
C THR A 4 33.09 8.73 -23.49
N LEU A 5 32.59 9.19 -22.36
CA LEU A 5 32.84 10.52 -21.81
C LEU A 5 33.60 10.37 -20.48
N GLY A 6 34.49 11.32 -20.19
CA GLY A 6 35.25 11.39 -18.94
C GLY A 6 34.88 12.62 -18.12
N ASP A 7 35.71 12.94 -17.14
CA ASP A 7 35.53 14.09 -16.27
C ASP A 7 35.47 15.42 -17.04
N CYS A 8 34.72 16.35 -16.47
CA CYS A 8 34.56 17.70 -17.01
C CYS A 8 34.38 18.70 -15.86
N GLY A 9 34.90 19.92 -16.00
CA GLY A 9 34.73 20.93 -14.95
C GLY A 9 33.28 21.40 -14.74
N SER A 10 32.35 21.02 -15.63
CA SER A 10 30.92 21.32 -15.54
C SER A 10 30.09 20.07 -15.87
N ASP A 11 29.66 19.88 -17.11
CA ASP A 11 28.68 18.87 -17.51
C ASP A 11 29.30 17.89 -18.52
N CYS A 12 29.23 16.57 -18.27
CA CYS A 12 29.91 15.59 -19.13
C CYS A 12 29.28 15.58 -20.52
N CYS A 13 27.95 15.73 -20.56
CA CYS A 13 27.20 16.02 -21.78
C CYS A 13 25.95 16.83 -21.45
N GLU A 14 25.79 17.95 -22.15
CA GLU A 14 24.67 18.86 -21.99
C GLU A 14 24.05 19.20 -23.34
N LEU A 15 22.74 19.37 -23.34
CA LEU A 15 22.01 20.03 -24.43
C LEU A 15 21.51 21.39 -23.95
N LEU A 16 22.13 22.46 -24.48
CA LEU A 16 21.80 23.87 -24.21
C LEU A 16 20.49 24.37 -24.87
N GLY A 17 19.80 23.47 -25.58
CA GLY A 17 18.59 23.76 -26.33
C GLY A 17 17.89 22.47 -26.73
N GLY A 18 16.62 22.58 -27.09
CA GLY A 18 15.78 21.45 -27.45
C GLY A 18 15.08 21.63 -28.79
N PRO A 19 14.52 20.55 -29.39
CA PRO A 19 14.52 19.16 -28.92
C PRO A 19 15.89 18.47 -29.08
N GLY A 20 16.12 17.34 -28.40
CA GLY A 20 17.35 16.57 -28.59
C GLY A 20 17.42 15.24 -27.84
N VAL A 21 18.51 14.49 -28.07
CA VAL A 21 18.70 13.14 -27.49
C VAL A 21 20.13 12.95 -26.97
N ILE A 22 20.24 12.53 -25.71
CA ILE A 22 21.48 12.03 -25.09
C ILE A 22 21.27 10.55 -24.79
N ALA A 23 21.79 9.67 -25.65
CA ALA A 23 21.56 8.24 -25.46
C ALA A 23 22.78 7.33 -25.69
N HIS A 24 22.75 6.16 -25.06
CA HIS A 24 23.75 5.10 -25.22
C HIS A 24 25.19 5.53 -24.92
N ASN A 25 25.41 6.51 -24.05
CA ASN A 25 26.75 6.94 -23.67
C ASN A 25 27.21 6.19 -22.41
N TYR A 26 28.53 6.01 -22.29
CA TYR A 26 29.20 5.53 -21.08
C TYR A 26 30.01 6.68 -20.49
N VAL A 27 29.61 7.19 -19.33
CA VAL A 27 30.28 8.30 -18.64
C VAL A 27 31.06 7.72 -17.46
N ILE A 28 32.37 7.96 -17.42
CA ILE A 28 33.25 7.57 -16.31
C ILE A 28 33.67 8.85 -15.60
N ILE A 29 33.49 8.90 -14.30
CA ILE A 29 33.91 10.02 -13.46
C ILE A 29 34.90 9.51 -12.42
N ASP A 30 36.18 9.84 -12.60
CA ASP A 30 37.28 9.45 -11.71
C ASP A 30 37.94 10.63 -10.96
N ASP A 31 37.49 11.85 -11.26
CA ASP A 31 37.76 13.09 -10.53
C ASP A 31 36.44 13.88 -10.33
N THR A 32 36.52 15.19 -10.17
CA THR A 32 35.39 16.06 -9.86
C THR A 32 34.72 16.54 -11.14
N SER A 33 33.44 16.22 -11.29
CA SER A 33 32.56 16.80 -12.30
C SER A 33 31.37 17.51 -11.66
N GLY A 34 30.83 18.54 -12.31
CA GLY A 34 29.61 19.21 -11.84
C GLY A 34 28.39 18.29 -12.00
N TYR A 35 28.12 17.91 -13.25
CA TYR A 35 27.02 17.03 -13.65
C TYR A 35 27.46 15.91 -14.58
N GLY A 36 26.69 14.82 -14.57
CA GLY A 36 26.79 13.78 -15.59
C GLY A 36 26.12 14.21 -16.90
N LEU A 37 24.81 13.98 -17.01
CA LEU A 37 24.02 14.25 -18.21
C LEU A 37 22.92 15.28 -17.92
N THR A 38 22.84 16.34 -18.72
CA THR A 38 21.97 17.48 -18.40
C THR A 38 21.20 18.03 -19.59
N SER A 39 20.06 18.66 -19.29
CA SER A 39 19.50 19.72 -20.14
C SER A 39 19.75 21.09 -19.50
N ASP A 40 19.99 22.09 -20.36
CA ASP A 40 19.98 23.51 -19.98
C ASP A 40 19.15 24.29 -20.98
N LEU A 41 18.14 25.02 -20.49
CA LEU A 41 17.16 25.82 -21.26
C LEU A 41 16.38 25.10 -22.39
N GLY A 42 16.70 23.85 -22.73
CA GLY A 42 16.03 23.05 -23.76
C GLY A 42 14.84 22.25 -23.23
N SER A 43 13.75 22.17 -24.00
CA SER A 43 12.62 21.27 -23.77
C SER A 43 12.64 20.09 -24.74
N ASP A 44 11.80 19.07 -24.56
CA ASP A 44 11.70 17.93 -25.50
C ASP A 44 13.03 17.17 -25.66
N ILE A 45 13.71 16.95 -24.54
CA ILE A 45 14.99 16.22 -24.48
C ILE A 45 14.77 14.83 -23.90
N THR A 46 15.28 13.82 -24.61
CA THR A 46 15.35 12.44 -24.12
C THR A 46 16.77 12.12 -23.66
N ILE A 47 16.92 11.72 -22.40
CA ILE A 47 18.16 11.17 -21.83
C ILE A 47 17.92 9.69 -21.56
N SER A 48 18.42 8.80 -22.42
CA SER A 48 18.09 7.37 -22.29
C SER A 48 19.23 6.39 -22.49
N ASP A 49 19.13 5.24 -21.84
CA ASP A 49 20.01 4.09 -22.07
C ASP A 49 21.51 4.43 -21.87
N ASN A 50 21.80 5.39 -20.97
CA ASN A 50 23.17 5.75 -20.62
C ASN A 50 23.61 5.03 -19.36
N VAL A 51 24.92 4.91 -19.19
CA VAL A 51 25.53 4.47 -17.94
C VAL A 51 26.44 5.58 -17.44
N ILE A 52 26.24 5.99 -16.19
CA ILE A 52 27.09 6.94 -15.47
C ILE A 52 27.73 6.17 -14.33
N ASP A 53 29.05 5.98 -14.40
CA ASP A 53 29.83 5.23 -13.43
C ASP A 53 30.79 6.18 -12.69
N VAL A 54 30.48 6.47 -11.43
CA VAL A 54 31.35 7.26 -10.56
C VAL A 54 32.25 6.30 -9.79
N VAL A 55 33.52 6.26 -10.18
CA VAL A 55 34.52 5.32 -9.69
C VAL A 55 35.32 5.90 -8.53
N ALA A 56 36.14 5.08 -7.87
CA ALA A 56 36.94 5.51 -6.73
C ALA A 56 37.84 6.71 -7.05
N GLY A 57 37.68 7.81 -6.30
CA GLY A 57 38.35 9.09 -6.54
C GLY A 57 37.42 10.15 -7.17
N GLY A 58 36.39 9.70 -7.89
CA GLY A 58 35.43 10.58 -8.56
C GLY A 58 34.43 11.23 -7.61
N SER A 59 33.85 12.34 -8.05
CA SER A 59 32.70 12.96 -7.39
C SER A 59 31.85 13.76 -8.37
N LEU A 60 30.53 13.75 -8.12
CA LEU A 60 29.60 14.68 -8.75
C LEU A 60 29.24 15.75 -7.74
N GLY A 61 29.65 16.99 -8.02
CA GLY A 61 29.37 18.13 -7.15
C GLY A 61 27.88 18.50 -7.08
N GLN A 62 27.12 18.13 -8.11
CA GLN A 62 25.68 18.37 -8.19
C GLN A 62 24.92 17.05 -8.47
N ALA A 63 24.51 16.77 -9.71
CA ALA A 63 23.64 15.64 -10.01
C ALA A 63 24.15 14.76 -11.17
N ALA A 64 23.91 13.45 -11.10
CA ALA A 64 24.21 12.55 -12.21
C ALA A 64 23.33 12.84 -13.43
N ILE A 65 22.03 13.09 -13.23
CA ILE A 65 21.11 13.52 -14.27
C ILE A 65 20.34 14.75 -13.80
N ARG A 66 20.30 15.82 -14.62
CA ARG A 66 19.56 17.06 -14.32
C ARG A 66 18.67 17.51 -15.48
N THR A 67 17.48 18.01 -15.16
CA THR A 67 16.72 18.93 -16.05
C THR A 67 16.69 20.36 -15.50
N TRP A 68 16.68 21.35 -16.38
CA TRP A 68 16.69 22.76 -15.98
C TRP A 68 15.32 23.32 -15.61
N THR A 69 15.29 24.43 -14.88
CA THR A 69 14.03 25.11 -14.54
C THR A 69 13.39 25.78 -15.77
N GLY A 70 12.06 25.82 -15.82
CA GLY A 70 11.32 26.43 -16.94
C GLY A 70 11.32 25.62 -18.25
N THR A 71 11.93 24.44 -18.27
CA THR A 71 11.86 23.51 -19.40
C THR A 71 10.79 22.44 -19.17
N GLY A 72 10.49 21.63 -20.20
CA GLY A 72 9.65 20.46 -19.98
C GLY A 72 9.60 19.46 -21.12
N ARG A 73 8.70 18.48 -21.00
CA ARG A 73 8.56 17.36 -21.95
C ARG A 73 9.83 16.51 -22.04
N HIS A 74 10.47 16.31 -20.89
CA HIS A 74 11.67 15.49 -20.78
C HIS A 74 11.34 14.02 -20.59
N ILE A 75 12.14 13.14 -21.21
CA ILE A 75 12.08 11.70 -20.99
C ILE A 75 13.44 11.27 -20.47
N ILE A 76 13.48 10.71 -19.27
CA ILE A 76 14.69 10.15 -18.64
C ILE A 76 14.42 8.67 -18.44
N ALA A 77 14.98 7.83 -19.32
CA ALA A 77 14.59 6.43 -19.40
C ALA A 77 15.77 5.46 -19.42
N ASN A 78 15.67 4.34 -18.70
CA ASN A 78 16.62 3.22 -18.79
C ASN A 78 18.09 3.58 -18.53
N ASN A 79 18.36 4.63 -17.75
CA ASN A 79 19.72 4.98 -17.37
C ASN A 79 20.17 4.17 -16.16
N ILE A 80 21.46 3.86 -16.10
CA ILE A 80 22.10 3.27 -14.92
C ILE A 80 23.04 4.31 -14.35
N VAL A 81 22.75 4.78 -13.13
CA VAL A 81 23.69 5.56 -12.34
C VAL A 81 24.26 4.61 -11.29
N THR A 82 25.55 4.32 -11.40
CA THR A 82 26.23 3.38 -10.52
C THR A 82 27.45 4.02 -9.88
N ARG A 83 27.85 3.41 -8.78
CA ARG A 83 28.99 3.79 -7.97
C ARG A 83 29.85 2.56 -7.71
N THR A 84 31.15 2.72 -7.91
CA THR A 84 32.16 1.81 -7.36
C THR A 84 33.07 2.57 -6.40
N GLY A 85 32.66 2.74 -5.13
CA GLY A 85 33.54 3.24 -4.04
C GLY A 85 33.28 4.65 -3.50
N VAL A 86 32.54 5.56 -4.16
CA VAL A 86 32.31 6.98 -3.72
C VAL A 86 30.88 7.53 -3.85
N ILE A 87 30.39 8.31 -2.90
CA ILE A 87 28.97 8.75 -2.86
C ILE A 87 28.65 9.65 -4.06
N VAL A 88 27.56 9.35 -4.78
CA VAL A 88 26.93 10.32 -5.70
C VAL A 88 25.99 11.20 -4.88
N ALA A 89 26.35 12.46 -4.67
CA ALA A 89 25.59 13.36 -3.80
C ALA A 89 24.12 13.51 -4.23
N ARG A 90 23.86 13.51 -5.54
CA ARG A 90 22.49 13.50 -6.08
C ARG A 90 22.42 12.65 -7.34
N GLY A 91 21.59 11.61 -7.32
CA GLY A 91 21.39 10.74 -8.49
C GLY A 91 20.53 11.40 -9.57
N LEU A 92 19.50 12.15 -9.15
CA LEU A 92 18.55 12.78 -10.05
C LEU A 92 18.13 14.16 -9.54
N GLU A 93 18.06 15.13 -10.43
CA GLU A 93 17.52 16.46 -10.17
C GLU A 93 16.56 16.88 -11.29
N ILE A 94 15.27 17.00 -10.97
CA ILE A 94 14.24 17.39 -11.93
C ILE A 94 13.72 18.78 -11.58
N ASN A 95 14.17 19.81 -12.31
CA ASN A 95 13.69 21.18 -12.13
C ASN A 95 12.68 21.60 -13.21
N GLY A 96 12.59 20.87 -14.32
CA GLY A 96 11.61 21.10 -15.39
C GLY A 96 10.27 20.40 -15.16
N ASN A 97 9.22 20.81 -15.88
CA ASN A 97 7.86 20.27 -15.75
C ASN A 97 7.53 19.25 -16.85
N ASN A 98 6.41 18.53 -16.75
CA ASN A 98 5.93 17.61 -17.81
C ASN A 98 6.99 16.56 -18.18
N TYR A 99 7.47 15.79 -17.22
CA TYR A 99 8.55 14.82 -17.43
C TYR A 99 8.10 13.38 -17.21
N ILE A 100 8.85 12.45 -17.80
CA ILE A 100 8.75 11.01 -17.52
C ILE A 100 10.13 10.53 -17.07
N VAL A 101 10.20 9.92 -15.89
CA VAL A 101 11.39 9.23 -15.37
C VAL A 101 11.05 7.76 -15.20
N THR A 102 11.61 6.88 -16.02
CA THR A 102 11.20 5.47 -16.02
C THR A 102 12.30 4.45 -16.33
N GLY A 103 12.22 3.26 -15.75
CA GLY A 103 13.15 2.17 -16.04
C GLY A 103 14.60 2.44 -15.60
N ASN A 104 14.85 3.49 -14.81
CA ASN A 104 16.21 3.84 -14.40
C ASN A 104 16.63 3.04 -13.16
N ILE A 105 17.93 2.80 -13.02
CA ILE A 105 18.55 2.20 -11.84
C ILE A 105 19.50 3.23 -11.25
N PHE A 106 19.22 3.66 -10.02
CA PHE A 106 20.10 4.55 -9.27
C PHE A 106 20.69 3.80 -8.09
N TYR A 107 21.99 3.56 -8.12
CA TYR A 107 22.72 2.76 -7.14
C TYR A 107 23.65 3.63 -6.29
N ASN A 108 23.47 3.60 -4.96
CA ASN A 108 24.26 4.35 -3.98
C ASN A 108 24.30 5.88 -4.24
N CYS A 109 23.14 6.48 -4.48
CA CYS A 109 22.98 7.93 -4.57
C CYS A 109 22.38 8.46 -3.27
N ASP A 110 22.91 9.57 -2.74
CA ASP A 110 22.44 10.11 -1.45
C ASP A 110 21.09 10.82 -1.55
N ALA A 111 20.80 11.44 -2.69
CA ALA A 111 19.59 12.23 -2.84
C ALA A 111 19.00 12.18 -4.26
N PHE A 112 17.68 12.37 -4.32
CA PHE A 112 16.91 12.62 -5.53
C PHE A 112 16.01 13.81 -5.27
N THR A 113 16.06 14.83 -6.13
CA THR A 113 15.32 16.09 -5.91
C THR A 113 14.37 16.33 -7.05
N ILE A 114 13.09 16.43 -6.73
CA ILE A 114 12.01 16.64 -7.70
C ILE A 114 11.34 17.98 -7.39
N ALA A 115 11.74 19.01 -8.14
CA ALA A 115 11.29 20.38 -7.97
C ALA A 115 10.34 20.89 -9.08
N GLY A 116 10.27 20.18 -10.20
CA GLY A 116 9.25 20.39 -11.23
C GLY A 116 7.98 19.56 -10.99
N GLY A 117 6.84 20.06 -11.48
CA GLY A 117 5.53 19.42 -11.41
C GLY A 117 5.12 18.68 -12.70
N SER A 118 3.90 18.15 -12.72
CA SER A 118 3.30 17.42 -13.86
C SER A 118 4.15 16.24 -14.35
N GLY A 119 4.71 15.47 -13.41
CA GLY A 119 5.67 14.39 -13.72
C GLY A 119 5.09 12.99 -13.54
N ILE A 120 5.67 12.02 -14.26
CA ILE A 120 5.52 10.60 -13.99
C ILE A 120 6.89 10.03 -13.64
N ILE A 121 7.01 9.40 -12.47
CA ILE A 121 8.18 8.66 -12.04
C ILE A 121 7.73 7.22 -11.77
N ALA A 122 8.06 6.30 -12.67
CA ALA A 122 7.56 4.93 -12.59
C ALA A 122 8.59 3.88 -13.02
N ASP A 123 8.49 2.67 -12.47
CA ASP A 123 9.32 1.53 -12.89
C ASP A 123 10.84 1.76 -12.67
N ASN A 124 11.23 2.59 -11.70
CA ASN A 124 12.65 2.82 -11.37
C ASN A 124 13.06 1.98 -10.15
N ILE A 125 14.38 1.74 -10.02
CA ILE A 125 14.97 1.13 -8.83
C ILE A 125 15.88 2.15 -8.16
N PHE A 126 15.55 2.52 -6.92
CA PHE A 126 16.34 3.41 -6.08
C PHE A 126 16.99 2.59 -4.97
N TYR A 127 18.31 2.46 -5.00
CA TYR A 127 19.09 1.89 -3.89
C TYR A 127 19.70 3.02 -3.07
N ASP A 128 19.28 3.07 -1.81
CA ASP A 128 19.64 4.10 -0.84
C ASP A 128 19.17 5.52 -1.23
N GLY A 129 19.44 6.48 -0.33
CA GLY A 129 19.18 7.90 -0.54
C GLY A 129 17.78 8.39 -0.19
N THR A 130 17.58 9.70 -0.30
CA THR A 130 16.29 10.35 0.00
C THR A 130 15.71 10.97 -1.25
N ILE A 131 14.50 10.55 -1.62
CA ILE A 131 13.70 11.12 -2.69
C ILE A 131 12.84 12.25 -2.11
N THR A 132 13.18 13.49 -2.45
CA THR A 132 12.48 14.68 -1.97
C THR A 132 11.59 15.25 -3.07
N PHE A 133 10.28 15.24 -2.83
CA PHE A 133 9.30 15.96 -3.64
C PHE A 133 9.06 17.35 -3.02
N ASN A 134 9.48 18.37 -3.76
CA ASN A 134 9.28 19.77 -3.40
C ASN A 134 9.05 20.60 -4.67
N PRO A 135 7.87 20.48 -5.31
CA PRO A 135 7.58 21.07 -6.62
C PRO A 135 7.48 22.60 -6.54
N THR A 136 8.58 23.29 -6.26
CA THR A 136 8.62 24.75 -6.12
C THR A 136 8.35 25.49 -7.42
N TYR A 137 8.62 24.85 -8.56
CA TYR A 137 8.45 25.47 -9.88
C TYR A 137 7.04 25.30 -10.45
N ASP A 138 6.28 24.33 -9.96
CA ASP A 138 4.86 24.15 -10.32
C ASP A 138 4.12 23.36 -9.21
N PRO A 139 3.82 24.00 -8.06
CA PRO A 139 3.34 23.30 -6.87
C PRO A 139 1.90 22.78 -6.99
N ALA A 140 1.16 23.23 -8.02
CA ALA A 140 -0.25 22.92 -8.19
C ALA A 140 -0.49 21.68 -9.06
N THR A 141 0.53 21.14 -9.71
CA THR A 141 0.37 20.01 -10.62
C THR A 141 0.82 18.69 -10.02
N PRO A 142 0.05 17.61 -10.25
CA PRO A 142 0.33 16.33 -9.63
C PRO A 142 1.64 15.73 -10.15
N ILE A 143 2.31 15.00 -9.27
CA ILE A 143 3.39 14.08 -9.64
C ILE A 143 2.89 12.68 -9.35
N ILE A 144 2.95 11.81 -10.35
CA ILE A 144 2.61 10.39 -10.21
C ILE A 144 3.89 9.63 -9.91
N PHE A 145 3.96 9.05 -8.72
CA PHE A 145 5.06 8.18 -8.31
C PHE A 145 4.50 6.77 -8.03
N ARG A 146 4.77 5.83 -8.94
CA ARG A 146 4.19 4.47 -8.90
C ARG A 146 5.19 3.42 -9.34
N ASP A 147 5.00 2.16 -8.98
CA ASP A 147 5.78 1.03 -9.51
C ASP A 147 7.31 1.14 -9.35
N ASN A 148 7.77 1.99 -8.43
CA ASN A 148 9.19 2.14 -8.13
C ASN A 148 9.59 1.17 -7.02
N THR A 149 10.75 0.55 -7.16
CA THR A 149 11.33 -0.30 -6.10
C THR A 149 12.32 0.53 -5.28
N LEU A 150 12.01 0.71 -3.99
CA LEU A 150 12.93 1.30 -3.01
C LEU A 150 13.69 0.18 -2.30
N ARG A 151 15.02 0.26 -2.25
CA ARG A 151 15.89 -0.74 -1.59
C ARG A 151 16.92 -0.08 -0.68
N GLY A 152 17.40 -0.83 0.31
CA GLY A 152 18.39 -0.35 1.25
C GLY A 152 17.80 0.72 2.16
N THR A 153 18.42 1.90 2.22
CA THR A 153 17.97 3.04 3.03
C THR A 153 17.14 4.06 2.23
N ALA A 154 16.62 3.68 1.05
CA ALA A 154 15.86 4.57 0.21
C ALA A 154 14.57 5.03 0.90
N THR A 155 14.35 6.34 1.02
CA THR A 155 13.16 6.94 1.66
C THR A 155 12.51 7.99 0.77
N VAL A 156 11.19 8.19 0.91
CA VAL A 156 10.44 9.24 0.23
C VAL A 156 10.04 10.31 1.24
N VAL A 157 10.36 11.57 0.93
CA VAL A 157 10.02 12.75 1.74
C VAL A 157 9.17 13.70 0.91
N LEU A 158 7.97 13.99 1.41
CA LEU A 158 7.04 14.94 0.81
C LEU A 158 7.13 16.28 1.55
N THR A 159 7.64 17.32 0.90
CA THR A 159 7.83 18.64 1.54
C THR A 159 6.71 19.63 1.17
N ALA A 160 6.13 19.49 -0.03
CA ALA A 160 4.96 20.23 -0.50
C ALA A 160 4.37 19.55 -1.76
N GLY A 161 3.10 19.83 -2.09
CA GLY A 161 2.43 19.33 -3.29
C GLY A 161 1.65 18.02 -3.10
N ILE A 162 0.70 17.78 -4.00
CA ILE A 162 -0.08 16.53 -4.05
C ILE A 162 0.76 15.52 -4.85
N VAL A 163 1.39 14.58 -4.17
CA VAL A 163 1.94 13.38 -4.82
C VAL A 163 0.86 12.32 -4.81
N GLU A 164 0.40 11.96 -6.00
CA GLU A 164 -0.59 10.92 -6.19
C GLU A 164 0.14 9.59 -6.37
N MET A 165 0.38 8.89 -5.25
CA MET A 165 0.89 7.52 -5.24
C MET A 165 -0.30 6.57 -5.33
N TYR A 166 -1.01 6.55 -6.48
CA TYR A 166 -2.23 5.76 -6.63
C TYR A 166 -2.08 4.55 -7.55
N GLU A 167 -2.11 3.35 -6.96
CA GLU A 167 -2.77 2.21 -7.60
C GLU A 167 -4.17 2.12 -7.01
N ALA A 168 -5.20 2.22 -7.84
CA ALA A 168 -6.57 2.05 -7.37
C ALA A 168 -6.78 0.60 -6.89
N CYS A 169 -6.69 0.37 -5.58
CA CYS A 169 -7.06 -0.89 -4.96
C CYS A 169 -8.51 -0.80 -4.46
N SER A 170 -9.32 -1.80 -4.78
CA SER A 170 -10.64 -1.97 -4.20
C SER A 170 -10.95 -3.44 -3.90
N ASP A 171 -11.75 -3.67 -2.87
CA ASP A 171 -12.38 -4.96 -2.59
C ASP A 171 -13.84 -4.92 -3.02
N LEU A 172 -14.23 -5.92 -3.82
CA LEU A 172 -15.57 -6.06 -4.35
C LEU A 172 -16.30 -7.21 -3.62
N PHE A 173 -17.39 -6.85 -2.94
CA PHE A 173 -18.29 -7.76 -2.25
C PHE A 173 -19.63 -7.77 -2.98
N THR A 174 -19.98 -8.85 -3.67
CA THR A 174 -21.24 -8.96 -4.43
C THR A 174 -22.24 -9.88 -3.76
N ASN A 175 -23.53 -9.52 -3.75
CA ASN A 175 -24.60 -10.27 -3.13
C ASN A 175 -24.34 -10.61 -1.65
N VAL A 176 -23.92 -9.60 -0.87
CA VAL A 176 -23.60 -9.80 0.54
C VAL A 176 -24.84 -10.27 1.31
N LEU A 177 -24.64 -11.29 2.16
CA LEU A 177 -25.69 -11.84 3.01
C LEU A 177 -26.03 -10.86 4.14
N ALA A 178 -27.32 -10.66 4.41
CA ALA A 178 -27.80 -9.95 5.60
C ALA A 178 -27.21 -10.54 6.89
N THR A 179 -27.04 -9.69 7.90
CA THR A 179 -26.68 -10.10 9.27
C THR A 179 -27.62 -11.18 9.79
N SER A 180 -27.06 -12.18 10.47
CA SER A 180 -27.80 -13.25 11.18
C SER A 180 -28.78 -14.09 10.33
N ALA A 181 -28.88 -13.86 9.01
CA ALA A 181 -29.72 -14.66 8.12
C ALA A 181 -29.19 -16.09 7.94
N ASN A 182 -27.88 -16.27 8.16
CA ASN A 182 -27.17 -17.53 8.14
C ASN A 182 -26.34 -17.67 9.42
N TYR A 183 -26.07 -18.92 9.77
CA TYR A 183 -25.27 -19.32 10.91
C TYR A 183 -24.22 -20.31 10.43
N ILE A 184 -23.08 -20.36 11.12
CA ILE A 184 -22.06 -21.41 10.97
C ILE A 184 -22.41 -22.59 11.89
N VAL A 185 -22.95 -22.28 13.07
CA VAL A 185 -23.45 -23.22 14.05
C VAL A 185 -24.85 -22.80 14.48
N ASN A 186 -25.84 -23.69 14.42
CA ASN A 186 -27.22 -23.40 14.83
C ASN A 186 -27.67 -24.28 15.99
N ALA A 187 -28.02 -23.61 17.09
CA ALA A 187 -28.68 -24.17 18.26
C ALA A 187 -28.06 -25.49 18.73
N GLN A 188 -26.72 -25.54 18.82
CA GLN A 188 -26.00 -26.70 19.34
C GLN A 188 -25.97 -26.64 20.86
N ASN A 189 -26.00 -27.81 21.50
CA ASN A 189 -25.86 -27.89 22.96
C ASN A 189 -24.48 -27.39 23.37
N LEU A 190 -24.42 -26.59 24.43
CA LEU A 190 -23.17 -26.11 25.00
C LEU A 190 -22.49 -27.25 25.79
N VAL A 191 -21.59 -27.98 25.12
CA VAL A 191 -20.88 -29.15 25.69
C VAL A 191 -19.41 -29.09 25.27
N ASN A 192 -18.51 -29.50 26.16
CA ASN A 192 -17.07 -29.57 25.86
C ASN A 192 -16.78 -30.45 24.64
N GLY A 193 -15.88 -30.00 23.78
CA GLY A 193 -15.39 -30.71 22.60
C GLY A 193 -15.56 -29.95 21.30
N ALA A 194 -15.31 -30.66 20.20
CA ALA A 194 -15.46 -30.11 18.85
C ALA A 194 -16.94 -29.97 18.49
N VAL A 195 -17.28 -28.85 17.86
CA VAL A 195 -18.64 -28.50 17.43
C VAL A 195 -18.75 -28.76 15.93
N ALA A 196 -19.84 -29.40 15.50
CA ALA A 196 -20.11 -29.63 14.09
C ALA A 196 -20.53 -28.32 13.40
N LEU A 197 -19.85 -27.97 12.30
CA LEU A 197 -20.14 -26.79 11.48
C LEU A 197 -21.19 -27.16 10.42
N THR A 198 -22.46 -27.24 10.81
CA THR A 198 -23.55 -27.67 9.92
C THR A 198 -24.21 -26.52 9.16
N GLY A 199 -23.81 -25.29 9.44
CA GLY A 199 -24.38 -24.08 8.86
C GLY A 199 -23.74 -23.64 7.55
N THR A 200 -24.13 -22.45 7.09
CA THR A 200 -23.58 -21.80 5.91
C THR A 200 -22.38 -20.96 6.30
N GLN A 201 -21.28 -21.11 5.56
CA GLN A 201 -20.09 -20.27 5.73
C GLN A 201 -20.34 -18.86 5.17
N PRO A 202 -19.61 -17.84 5.65
CA PRO A 202 -19.64 -16.52 5.05
C PRO A 202 -19.36 -16.57 3.54
N THR A 203 -20.04 -15.73 2.75
CA THR A 203 -19.76 -15.58 1.30
C THR A 203 -18.53 -14.69 1.03
N TYR A 204 -18.14 -13.93 2.04
CA TYR A 204 -16.97 -13.07 2.10
C TYR A 204 -16.46 -13.09 3.55
N PRO A 205 -15.25 -12.61 3.82
CA PRO A 205 -14.75 -12.44 5.19
C PRO A 205 -15.72 -11.62 6.05
N ARG A 206 -16.18 -12.18 7.18
CA ARG A 206 -17.14 -11.54 8.08
C ARG A 206 -16.78 -11.72 9.54
N GLY A 207 -17.10 -10.72 10.34
CA GLY A 207 -17.18 -10.90 11.78
C GLY A 207 -18.27 -11.93 12.13
N LEU A 208 -18.10 -12.59 13.27
CA LEU A 208 -19.02 -13.56 13.82
C LEU A 208 -19.65 -12.98 15.08
N ASP A 209 -20.93 -13.26 15.27
CA ASP A 209 -21.61 -13.10 16.54
C ASP A 209 -21.92 -14.48 17.11
N CYS A 210 -21.83 -14.64 18.41
CA CYS A 210 -22.34 -15.83 19.08
C CYS A 210 -23.38 -15.41 20.08
N THR A 211 -24.47 -16.17 20.13
CA THR A 211 -25.55 -16.00 21.11
C THR A 211 -25.80 -17.30 21.83
N ILE A 212 -25.80 -17.26 23.15
CA ILE A 212 -26.19 -18.36 24.02
C ILE A 212 -27.64 -18.17 24.43
N THR A 213 -28.42 -19.24 24.31
CA THR A 213 -29.79 -19.32 24.81
C THR A 213 -29.83 -20.35 25.91
N GLU A 214 -30.13 -19.90 27.13
CA GLU A 214 -30.29 -20.78 28.27
C GLU A 214 -31.67 -20.62 28.92
N VAL A 215 -32.13 -21.70 29.55
CA VAL A 215 -33.33 -21.69 30.38
C VAL A 215 -32.86 -21.84 31.83
N GLY A 216 -32.90 -20.74 32.59
CA GLY A 216 -32.66 -20.75 34.03
C GLY A 216 -31.37 -20.09 34.54
N GLY A 217 -30.51 -19.55 33.67
CA GLY A 217 -29.36 -18.74 34.11
C GLY A 217 -28.23 -19.54 34.75
N ASN A 218 -27.98 -20.76 34.28
CA ASN A 218 -27.06 -21.69 34.93
C ASN A 218 -25.67 -21.72 34.29
N VAL A 219 -25.48 -21.23 33.05
CA VAL A 219 -24.15 -21.21 32.44
C VAL A 219 -23.27 -20.22 33.19
N THR A 220 -22.26 -20.71 33.91
CA THR A 220 -21.36 -19.87 34.72
C THR A 220 -19.96 -19.70 34.12
N GLY A 221 -19.61 -20.50 33.11
CA GLY A 221 -18.32 -20.41 32.43
C GLY A 221 -18.22 -21.29 31.20
N TYR A 222 -17.47 -20.84 30.21
CA TYR A 222 -16.99 -21.63 29.07
C TYR A 222 -15.88 -20.88 28.34
N THR A 223 -15.09 -21.62 27.56
CA THR A 223 -14.13 -21.10 26.59
C THR A 223 -14.53 -21.57 25.20
N MET A 224 -14.75 -20.66 24.25
CA MET A 224 -14.94 -20.99 22.85
C MET A 224 -13.70 -20.60 22.06
N THR A 225 -13.17 -21.51 21.26
CA THR A 225 -12.10 -21.24 20.30
C THR A 225 -12.63 -21.43 18.90
N VAL A 226 -12.50 -20.39 18.06
CA VAL A 226 -12.87 -20.40 16.65
C VAL A 226 -11.60 -20.27 15.83
N VAL A 227 -11.37 -21.22 14.92
CA VAL A 227 -10.23 -21.19 13.99
C VAL A 227 -10.78 -21.14 12.57
N GLY A 228 -10.16 -20.34 11.72
CA GLY A 228 -10.55 -20.24 10.32
C GLY A 228 -9.51 -19.53 9.47
N ILE A 229 -9.96 -19.05 8.32
CA ILE A 229 -9.14 -18.39 7.30
C ILE A 229 -9.66 -16.95 7.13
N ASN A 230 -8.77 -15.97 7.05
CA ASN A 230 -9.12 -14.55 6.81
C ASN A 230 -9.18 -14.21 5.30
N ALA A 231 -9.41 -12.93 4.97
CA ALA A 231 -9.46 -12.41 3.60
C ALA A 231 -8.16 -12.63 2.80
N SER A 232 -7.03 -12.72 3.50
CA SER A 232 -5.68 -12.88 2.94
C SER A 232 -5.27 -14.35 2.77
N GLY A 233 -6.12 -15.30 3.20
CA GLY A 233 -5.84 -16.74 3.14
C GLY A 233 -5.01 -17.26 4.32
N GLU A 234 -4.85 -16.47 5.38
CA GLU A 234 -4.08 -16.84 6.57
C GLU A 234 -4.97 -17.52 7.61
N THR A 235 -4.38 -18.43 8.40
CA THR A 235 -5.10 -19.05 9.50
C THR A 235 -5.14 -18.11 10.70
N ILE A 236 -6.33 -17.78 11.16
CA ILE A 236 -6.61 -16.90 12.30
C ILE A 236 -7.37 -17.66 13.40
N THR A 237 -7.31 -17.15 14.62
CA THR A 237 -7.94 -17.78 15.79
C THR A 237 -8.49 -16.72 16.74
N ASP A 238 -9.75 -16.89 17.11
CA ASP A 238 -10.37 -16.14 18.21
C ASP A 238 -10.63 -17.06 19.40
N VAL A 239 -10.41 -16.52 20.61
CA VAL A 239 -10.66 -17.21 21.87
C VAL A 239 -11.56 -16.35 22.74
N PHE A 240 -12.77 -16.82 22.99
CA PHE A 240 -13.76 -16.18 23.85
C PHE A 240 -13.82 -16.91 25.18
N THR A 241 -13.59 -16.20 26.28
CA THR A 241 -13.71 -16.76 27.62
C THR A 241 -14.86 -16.07 28.34
N PHE A 242 -15.86 -16.85 28.76
CA PHE A 242 -17.01 -16.36 29.52
C PHE A 242 -16.84 -16.66 31.01
N GLY A 243 -17.11 -15.66 31.85
CA GLY A 243 -16.94 -15.73 33.30
C GLY A 243 -18.09 -15.15 34.14
N GLY A 244 -19.29 -14.94 33.58
CA GLY A 244 -20.48 -14.69 34.40
C GLY A 244 -21.52 -13.71 33.88
N ASP A 245 -21.19 -12.73 33.03
CA ASP A 245 -22.17 -11.75 32.53
C ASP A 245 -22.04 -11.53 31.01
N GLY A 246 -23.13 -11.78 30.26
CA GLY A 246 -23.23 -11.57 28.80
C GLY A 246 -23.39 -12.86 27.98
N LEU A 247 -24.57 -13.08 27.40
CA LEU A 247 -24.87 -14.25 26.55
C LEU A 247 -24.51 -14.06 25.08
N THR A 248 -23.84 -12.95 24.74
CA THR A 248 -23.50 -12.59 23.38
C THR A 248 -22.08 -12.08 23.27
N PHE A 249 -21.36 -12.50 22.25
CA PHE A 249 -20.04 -11.97 21.93
C PHE A 249 -19.87 -11.80 20.42
N SER A 250 -18.95 -10.90 20.05
CA SER A 250 -18.54 -10.65 18.67
C SER A 250 -17.08 -11.04 18.53
N SER A 251 -16.71 -11.60 17.39
CA SER A 251 -15.33 -11.91 17.05
C SER A 251 -14.48 -10.66 16.97
N ASP A 252 -13.18 -10.77 17.17
CA ASP A 252 -12.29 -9.65 16.85
C ASP A 252 -11.92 -9.73 15.37
N ASN A 253 -11.65 -10.95 14.88
CA ASN A 253 -11.30 -11.22 13.50
C ASN A 253 -12.52 -11.40 12.57
N ALA A 254 -12.30 -11.19 11.27
CA ALA A 254 -13.23 -11.55 10.22
C ALA A 254 -12.79 -12.84 9.52
N PHE A 255 -13.71 -13.80 9.44
CA PHE A 255 -13.48 -15.13 8.89
C PHE A 255 -14.11 -15.25 7.50
N ASP A 256 -13.32 -15.60 6.50
CA ASP A 256 -13.82 -16.06 5.19
C ASP A 256 -14.41 -17.46 5.33
N HIS A 257 -13.68 -18.33 6.04
CA HIS A 257 -14.07 -19.71 6.24
C HIS A 257 -13.68 -20.19 7.65
N VAL A 258 -14.66 -20.62 8.43
CA VAL A 258 -14.43 -21.23 9.74
C VAL A 258 -14.16 -22.72 9.56
N THR A 259 -13.00 -23.17 10.05
CA THR A 259 -12.54 -24.56 9.93
C THR A 259 -12.82 -25.37 11.19
N SER A 260 -12.85 -24.73 12.36
CA SER A 260 -13.23 -25.39 13.61
C SER A 260 -13.84 -24.43 14.63
N VAL A 261 -14.75 -24.99 15.43
CA VAL A 261 -15.24 -24.38 16.67
C VAL A 261 -15.09 -25.43 17.76
N THR A 262 -14.43 -25.07 18.86
CA THR A 262 -14.21 -25.95 20.02
C THR A 262 -14.67 -25.26 21.29
N LEU A 263 -15.38 -26.01 22.15
CA LEU A 263 -15.76 -25.58 23.48
C LEU A 263 -14.91 -26.30 24.53
N ALA A 264 -14.47 -25.54 25.53
CA ALA A 264 -13.78 -26.04 26.71
C ALA A 264 -14.35 -25.37 27.96
N ASP A 265 -14.01 -25.91 29.13
CA ASP A 265 -14.36 -25.35 30.44
C ASP A 265 -15.85 -25.01 30.63
N VAL A 266 -16.74 -25.74 29.95
CA VAL A 266 -18.18 -25.54 30.07
C VAL A 266 -18.65 -25.95 31.46
N VAL A 267 -19.19 -25.00 32.23
CA VAL A 267 -19.72 -25.19 33.58
C VAL A 267 -21.24 -24.97 33.59
N ASP A 268 -21.97 -25.92 34.20
CA ASP A 268 -23.41 -25.82 34.50
C ASP A 268 -24.32 -25.57 33.28
N ALA A 269 -23.94 -26.06 32.10
CA ALA A 269 -24.64 -25.78 30.84
C ALA A 269 -26.10 -26.25 30.76
N GLY A 270 -26.54 -27.23 31.56
CA GLY A 270 -27.92 -27.73 31.51
C GLY A 270 -28.38 -28.06 30.07
N ASN A 271 -29.46 -27.41 29.62
CA ASN A 271 -29.98 -27.48 28.25
C ASN A 271 -29.67 -26.19 27.43
N ALA A 272 -28.63 -25.45 27.80
CA ALA A 272 -28.24 -24.26 27.06
C ALA A 272 -27.77 -24.63 25.65
N THR A 273 -28.18 -23.82 24.69
CA THR A 273 -27.74 -23.92 23.31
C THR A 273 -27.02 -22.65 22.90
N PHE A 274 -26.23 -22.73 21.84
CA PHE A 274 -25.59 -21.56 21.25
C PHE A 274 -25.71 -21.57 19.73
N VAL A 275 -25.63 -20.37 19.18
CA VAL A 275 -25.60 -20.08 17.74
C VAL A 275 -24.34 -19.28 17.47
N VAL A 276 -23.58 -19.65 16.43
CA VAL A 276 -22.52 -18.81 15.87
C VAL A 276 -23.05 -18.30 14.54
N GLY A 277 -23.42 -17.03 14.51
CA GLY A 277 -23.94 -16.30 13.37
C GLY A 277 -22.85 -15.56 12.59
N ILE A 278 -23.31 -14.71 11.68
CA ILE A 278 -22.49 -13.85 10.83
C ILE A 278 -22.97 -12.41 11.07
N ASP A 279 -22.06 -11.53 11.52
CA ASP A 279 -22.38 -10.16 11.88
C ASP A 279 -22.18 -9.17 10.72
N ALA A 280 -22.38 -7.86 10.93
CA ALA A 280 -22.37 -6.85 9.86
C ALA A 280 -20.97 -6.46 9.36
N ARG A 281 -19.91 -6.89 10.04
CA ARG A 281 -18.54 -6.43 9.77
C ARG A 281 -17.96 -7.20 8.60
N LEU A 282 -17.36 -6.48 7.65
CA LEU A 282 -16.67 -7.06 6.49
C LEU A 282 -15.17 -7.06 6.75
N GLY A 283 -14.53 -8.21 6.56
CA GLY A 283 -13.07 -8.30 6.53
C GLY A 283 -12.55 -7.80 5.19
N LEU A 284 -11.53 -6.96 5.27
CA LEU A 284 -10.86 -6.31 4.15
C LEU A 284 -9.64 -7.16 3.76
N LYS A 285 -9.35 -7.24 2.46
CA LYS A 285 -8.19 -8.01 1.97
C LYS A 285 -6.89 -7.22 2.08
N ASN A 286 -6.98 -5.90 2.02
CA ASN A 286 -5.82 -5.03 2.19
C ASN A 286 -5.62 -4.71 3.67
N VAL A 287 -4.36 -4.75 4.10
CA VAL A 287 -3.97 -4.30 5.44
C VAL A 287 -4.26 -2.81 5.58
N ILE A 288 -4.85 -2.43 6.70
CA ILE A 288 -5.23 -1.06 7.03
C ILE A 288 -4.30 -0.54 8.12
N TYR A 289 -3.55 0.51 7.84
CA TYR A 289 -2.62 1.10 8.81
C TYR A 289 -3.23 2.27 9.56
N GLU A 290 -4.17 2.97 8.94
CA GLU A 290 -4.94 4.04 9.56
C GLU A 290 -6.40 4.07 9.07
N THR A 291 -7.29 4.59 9.90
CA THR A 291 -8.73 4.67 9.57
C THR A 291 -9.02 5.48 8.28
N SER A 292 -8.13 6.36 7.86
CA SER A 292 -8.24 7.13 6.61
C SER A 292 -7.89 6.35 5.35
N ASP A 293 -7.32 5.15 5.47
CA ASP A 293 -6.96 4.30 4.32
C ASP A 293 -8.21 3.84 3.58
N VAL A 294 -9.34 3.63 4.26
CA VAL A 294 -10.62 3.43 3.59
C VAL A 294 -11.10 4.77 3.04
N TRP A 295 -11.05 4.93 1.71
CA TRP A 295 -11.32 6.21 1.05
C TRP A 295 -12.78 6.38 0.66
N LYS A 296 -13.36 5.34 0.06
CA LYS A 296 -14.65 5.43 -0.62
C LYS A 296 -15.33 4.07 -0.58
N ILE A 297 -16.57 4.05 -0.12
CA ILE A 297 -17.45 2.87 -0.19
C ILE A 297 -18.55 3.16 -1.20
N ILE A 298 -18.76 2.25 -2.14
CA ILE A 298 -19.89 2.29 -3.08
C ILE A 298 -20.83 1.15 -2.69
N LYS A 299 -22.10 1.46 -2.43
CA LYS A 299 -23.16 0.48 -2.17
C LYS A 299 -24.16 0.52 -3.32
N ASN A 300 -24.36 -0.59 -4.03
CA ASN A 300 -25.30 -0.68 -5.16
C ASN A 300 -25.16 0.49 -6.15
N GLY A 301 -23.91 0.83 -6.50
CA GLY A 301 -23.58 1.96 -7.39
C GLY A 301 -23.69 3.36 -6.76
N THR A 302 -24.06 3.49 -5.48
CA THR A 302 -24.19 4.77 -4.78
C THR A 302 -23.09 4.96 -3.74
N LYS A 303 -22.37 6.09 -3.83
CA LYS A 303 -21.33 6.45 -2.84
C LYS A 303 -21.91 6.63 -1.45
N GLN A 304 -21.27 5.98 -0.48
CA GLN A 304 -21.55 6.09 0.95
C GLN A 304 -20.52 6.98 1.64
N THR A 305 -20.90 7.52 2.80
CA THR A 305 -19.97 8.20 3.69
C THR A 305 -19.15 7.16 4.45
N VAL A 306 -17.83 7.24 4.34
CA VAL A 306 -16.92 6.44 5.15
C VAL A 306 -16.85 7.05 6.55
N ALA A 307 -17.18 6.26 7.57
CA ALA A 307 -17.04 6.66 8.95
C ALA A 307 -15.76 6.04 9.51
N GLY A 308 -14.72 6.86 9.75
CA GLY A 308 -13.42 6.35 10.21
C GLY A 308 -13.50 5.54 11.52
N ALA A 309 -14.46 5.84 12.40
CA ALA A 309 -14.71 5.09 13.62
C ALA A 309 -15.28 3.67 13.39
N GLN A 310 -15.52 3.28 12.14
CA GLN A 310 -15.96 1.93 11.76
C GLN A 310 -14.85 1.12 11.09
N VAL A 311 -13.68 1.73 10.89
CA VAL A 311 -12.49 1.06 10.37
C VAL A 311 -11.71 0.54 11.57
N ASP A 312 -11.56 -0.77 11.65
CA ASP A 312 -10.70 -1.43 12.61
C ASP A 312 -9.36 -1.76 11.94
N VAL A 313 -8.31 -1.09 12.38
CA VAL A 313 -6.95 -1.21 11.83
C VAL A 313 -6.20 -2.40 12.40
N ASP A 314 -6.62 -2.93 13.55
CA ASP A 314 -5.96 -4.06 14.18
C ASP A 314 -6.39 -5.39 13.55
N TYR A 315 -7.61 -5.42 13.00
CA TYR A 315 -8.23 -6.63 12.44
C TYR A 315 -8.62 -6.52 10.96
N ASP A 316 -8.25 -5.43 10.28
CA ASP A 316 -8.55 -5.16 8.88
C ASP A 316 -10.05 -5.30 8.55
N ILE A 317 -10.90 -4.61 9.33
CA ILE A 317 -12.36 -4.73 9.24
C ILE A 317 -13.03 -3.38 8.99
N TYR A 318 -14.14 -3.40 8.26
CA TYR A 318 -15.10 -2.29 8.26
C TYR A 318 -16.46 -2.72 8.85
N ASP A 319 -16.93 -1.99 9.87
CA ASP A 319 -18.28 -2.18 10.43
C ASP A 319 -19.36 -1.51 9.55
N MET A 320 -20.17 -2.35 8.90
CA MET A 320 -21.25 -1.90 8.01
C MET A 320 -22.51 -1.47 8.77
N SER A 321 -22.53 -1.50 10.10
CA SER A 321 -23.70 -1.12 10.92
C SER A 321 -24.23 0.27 10.57
N VAL A 322 -23.36 1.22 10.23
CA VAL A 322 -23.76 2.60 9.84
C VAL A 322 -24.20 2.75 8.39
N ILE A 323 -23.84 1.80 7.51
CA ILE A 323 -24.23 1.79 6.09
C ILE A 323 -25.49 0.90 5.87
N THR A 324 -25.86 0.13 6.90
CA THR A 324 -26.95 -0.88 6.91
C THR A 324 -26.72 -1.95 5.84
N LEU A 325 -26.54 -3.19 6.28
CA LEU A 325 -26.32 -4.32 5.38
C LEU A 325 -27.66 -5.03 5.11
N ALA A 326 -28.07 -5.11 3.84
CA ALA A 326 -29.22 -5.89 3.40
C ALA A 326 -28.77 -7.07 2.54
N ALA A 327 -29.63 -8.09 2.46
CA ALA A 327 -29.41 -9.19 1.53
C ALA A 327 -29.31 -8.65 0.11
N THR A 328 -28.39 -9.23 -0.68
CA THR A 328 -28.12 -8.86 -2.09
C THR A 328 -27.46 -7.50 -2.28
N ASP A 329 -26.99 -6.83 -1.22
CA ASP A 329 -26.20 -5.61 -1.40
C ASP A 329 -24.85 -5.93 -2.05
N ASP A 330 -24.44 -5.08 -2.99
CA ASP A 330 -23.11 -5.06 -3.58
C ASP A 330 -22.32 -3.88 -2.98
N PHE A 331 -21.11 -4.16 -2.50
CA PHE A 331 -20.18 -3.17 -1.97
C PHE A 331 -18.87 -3.17 -2.75
N GLU A 332 -18.34 -1.98 -3.02
CA GLU A 332 -16.98 -1.78 -3.47
C GLU A 332 -16.28 -0.83 -2.51
N ILE A 333 -15.26 -1.33 -1.82
CA ILE A 333 -14.49 -0.58 -0.81
C ILE A 333 -13.15 -0.21 -1.44
N TRP A 334 -12.89 1.08 -1.58
CA TRP A 334 -11.67 1.62 -2.19
C TRP A 334 -10.71 2.13 -1.13
N TYR A 335 -9.42 1.88 -1.37
CA TYR A 335 -8.35 2.25 -0.46
C TYR A 335 -7.57 3.46 -0.98
N ARG A 336 -6.97 4.22 -0.07
CA ARG A 336 -5.86 5.12 -0.40
C ARG A 336 -4.60 4.23 -0.45
N SER A 337 -3.95 4.16 -1.61
CA SER A 337 -2.84 3.22 -1.84
C SER A 337 -1.48 3.78 -1.42
N ASN A 338 -1.40 4.41 -0.26
CA ASN A 338 -0.18 5.08 0.18
C ASN A 338 0.78 4.19 0.98
N LEU A 339 0.47 2.93 1.29
CA LEU A 339 1.25 2.21 2.33
C LEU A 339 1.72 0.77 2.02
N ASN A 340 1.39 0.16 0.88
CA ASN A 340 1.92 -1.17 0.54
C ASN A 340 3.41 -1.19 0.09
N ILE A 341 4.17 -0.10 0.26
CA ILE A 341 5.56 0.01 -0.22
C ILE A 341 6.62 -0.08 0.89
N ILE A 342 6.29 -0.07 2.19
CA ILE A 342 7.35 -0.12 3.22
C ILE A 342 6.97 -1.02 4.42
N ASN A 343 7.61 -2.19 4.46
CA ASN A 343 8.19 -2.77 5.67
C ASN A 343 9.61 -3.22 5.36
#